data_AF-A0A931UMM0-F1
#
_entry.id   AF-A0A931UMM0-F1
#
_cell.length_a   1.000
_cell.length_b   1.000
_cell.length_c   1.000
_cell.angle_alpha   90.00
_cell.angle_beta   90.00
_cell.angle_gamma   90.00
#
_symmetry.space_group_name_H-M   'P 1'
#
loop_
_entity.id
_entity.type
_entity.pdbx_description
1 polymer ?
#
loop_
_entity_poly.entity_id
_entity_poly.type
_entity_poly.pdbx_seq_one_letter_code
_entity_poly.pdbx_strand_id
1 'polypeptide(L)'
;MGNLAQELSDIHDGFRQRLCAVFEAWRGKVEALLVAARAQGQLPGGRDPRRLAGFFLAAVEGAFLLAKTQKDIQVMAECFEELRACLGLSASPRLSSRE
;
A
#
# COMPACT_ATOMS: atom_id res chain seq x y z
N MET A 1 -11.37 -4.99 -11.46
CA MET A 1 -10.45 -5.79 -10.66
C MET A 1 -11.18 -6.46 -9.49
N GLY A 2 -11.96 -5.75 -8.66
CA GLY A 2 -12.70 -6.35 -7.53
C GLY A 2 -13.60 -7.56 -7.86
N ASN A 3 -14.73 -7.37 -8.56
CA ASN A 3 -15.69 -8.48 -8.78
C ASN A 3 -15.14 -9.65 -9.59
N LEU A 4 -14.44 -9.38 -10.70
CA LEU A 4 -13.96 -10.43 -11.59
C LEU A 4 -12.82 -11.27 -10.97
N ALA A 5 -11.96 -10.66 -10.15
CA ALA A 5 -10.89 -11.39 -9.46
C ALA A 5 -11.42 -12.25 -8.31
N GLN A 6 -12.49 -11.79 -7.63
CA GLN A 6 -13.21 -12.60 -6.63
C GLN A 6 -13.91 -13.80 -7.28
N GLU A 7 -14.69 -13.58 -8.35
CA GLU A 7 -15.38 -14.67 -9.05
C GLU A 7 -14.40 -15.69 -9.67
N LEU A 8 -13.28 -15.25 -10.26
CA LEU A 8 -12.28 -16.16 -10.86
C LEU A 8 -11.37 -16.87 -9.84
N SER A 9 -11.21 -16.31 -8.64
CA SER A 9 -10.49 -16.96 -7.52
C SER A 9 -11.19 -18.24 -7.07
N ASP A 10 -12.52 -18.25 -7.10
CA ASP A 10 -13.36 -19.38 -6.67
C ASP A 10 -13.49 -20.46 -7.75
N ILE A 11 -13.27 -20.11 -9.02
CA ILE A 11 -13.45 -21.03 -10.16
C ILE A 11 -12.14 -21.73 -10.56
N HIS A 12 -10.96 -21.16 -10.28
CA HIS A 12 -9.68 -21.71 -10.74
C HIS A 12 -8.54 -21.52 -9.73
N ASP A 13 -8.16 -22.59 -9.02
CA ASP A 13 -7.08 -22.57 -8.00
C ASP A 13 -5.76 -21.97 -8.50
N GLY A 14 -5.39 -22.26 -9.76
CA GLY A 14 -4.20 -21.67 -10.37
C GLY A 14 -4.27 -20.15 -10.57
N PHE A 15 -5.46 -19.57 -10.72
CA PHE A 15 -5.63 -18.12 -10.83
C PHE A 15 -5.46 -17.45 -9.47
N ARG A 16 -6.08 -18.00 -8.42
CA ARG A 16 -5.86 -17.55 -7.03
C ARG A 16 -4.38 -17.58 -6.65
N GLN A 17 -3.67 -18.67 -6.94
CA GLN A 17 -2.24 -18.79 -6.66
C GLN A 17 -1.39 -17.73 -7.38
N ARG A 18 -1.68 -17.47 -8.67
CA ARG A 18 -0.99 -16.40 -9.42
C ARG A 18 -1.29 -15.02 -8.84
N LEU A 19 -2.54 -14.77 -8.44
CA LEU A 19 -2.92 -13.50 -7.84
C LEU A 19 -2.24 -13.30 -6.48
N CYS A 20 -2.19 -14.34 -5.63
CA CYS A 20 -1.43 -14.32 -4.39
C CYS A 20 0.06 -14.04 -4.65
N ALA A 21 0.66 -14.64 -5.68
CA ALA A 21 2.06 -14.39 -6.03
C ALA A 21 2.31 -12.93 -6.47
N VAL A 22 1.36 -12.32 -7.19
CA VAL A 22 1.44 -10.89 -7.57
C VAL A 22 1.38 -10.00 -6.33
N PHE A 23 0.42 -10.22 -5.44
CA PHE A 23 0.31 -9.45 -4.20
C PHE A 23 1.52 -9.64 -3.29
N GLU A 24 2.06 -10.85 -3.21
CA GLU A 24 3.28 -11.13 -2.45
C GLU A 24 4.49 -10.39 -3.05
N ALA A 25 4.64 -10.37 -4.37
CA ALA A 25 5.70 -9.62 -5.05
C ALA A 25 5.57 -8.11 -4.82
N TRP A 26 4.35 -7.56 -4.79
CA TRP A 26 4.10 -6.16 -4.45
C TRP A 26 4.42 -5.87 -2.99
N ARG A 27 4.01 -6.74 -2.07
CA ARG A 27 4.34 -6.63 -0.65
C ARG A 27 5.85 -6.59 -0.44
N GLY A 28 6.60 -7.48 -1.08
CA GLY A 28 8.06 -7.53 -0.99
C GLY A 28 8.73 -6.22 -1.45
N LYS A 29 8.21 -5.58 -2.51
CA LYS A 29 8.71 -4.27 -2.97
C LYS A 29 8.45 -3.17 -1.95
N VAL A 30 7.24 -3.11 -1.39
CA VAL A 30 6.88 -2.12 -0.36
C VAL A 30 7.69 -2.35 0.92
N GLU A 31 7.87 -3.61 1.33
CA GLU A 31 8.70 -3.98 2.47
C GLU A 31 10.14 -3.51 2.28
N ALA A 32 10.74 -3.73 1.10
CA ALA A 32 12.09 -3.26 0.80
C ALA A 32 12.23 -1.73 0.93
N LEU A 33 11.24 -0.97 0.44
CA LEU A 33 11.20 0.49 0.60
C LEU A 33 11.11 0.90 2.07
N LEU A 34 10.27 0.22 2.85
CA LEU A 34 10.13 0.48 4.28
C LEU A 34 11.39 0.12 5.07
N VAL A 35 12.08 -0.97 4.72
CA VAL A 35 13.39 -1.33 5.31
C VAL A 35 14.42 -0.23 5.03
N ALA A 36 14.47 0.27 3.79
CA ALA A 36 15.38 1.37 3.44
C ALA A 36 15.04 2.66 4.20
N ALA A 37 13.76 3.01 4.31
CA ALA A 37 13.30 4.18 5.08
C ALA A 37 13.63 4.05 6.58
N ARG A 38 13.51 2.85 7.15
CA ARG A 38 13.93 2.57 8.54
C ARG A 38 15.43 2.78 8.73
N ALA A 39 16.26 2.30 7.81
CA ALA A 39 17.70 2.51 7.87
C ALA A 39 18.09 4.00 7.83
N GLN A 40 17.23 4.84 7.24
CA GLN A 40 17.40 6.30 7.17
C GLN A 40 16.74 7.04 8.36
N GLY A 41 16.17 6.32 9.33
CA GLY A 41 15.49 6.94 10.48
C GLY A 41 14.16 7.61 10.14
N GLN A 42 13.59 7.34 8.96
CA GLN A 42 12.34 7.94 8.48
C GLN A 42 11.10 7.18 8.95
N LEU A 43 11.26 5.94 9.42
CA LEU A 43 10.18 5.19 10.05
C LEU A 43 10.29 5.25 11.58
N PRO A 44 9.17 5.52 12.28
CA PRO A 44 9.13 5.43 13.73
C PRO A 44 9.64 4.08 14.23
N GLY A 45 10.47 4.10 15.27
CA GLY A 45 11.02 2.90 15.88
C GLY A 45 9.92 1.93 16.34
N GLY A 46 10.20 0.62 16.25
CA GLY A 46 9.32 -0.44 16.78
C GLY A 46 8.26 -0.98 15.82
N ARG A 47 8.15 -0.45 14.59
CA ARG A 47 7.25 -1.03 13.57
C ARG A 47 7.99 -1.98 12.65
N ASP A 48 7.40 -3.16 12.44
CA ASP A 48 7.90 -4.18 11.52
C ASP A 48 7.58 -3.78 10.05
N PRO A 49 8.59 -3.55 9.18
CA PRO A 49 8.41 -3.22 7.78
C PRO A 49 7.52 -4.21 7.02
N ARG A 50 7.60 -5.52 7.35
CA ARG A 50 6.80 -6.54 6.69
C ARG A 50 5.32 -6.42 7.02
N ARG A 51 5.00 -6.17 8.29
CA ARG A 51 3.62 -5.92 8.74
C ARG A 51 3.07 -4.63 8.14
N LEU A 52 3.89 -3.58 8.09
CA LEU A 52 3.53 -2.31 7.46
C LEU A 52 3.28 -2.44 5.96
N ALA A 53 4.08 -3.23 5.23
CA ALA A 53 3.86 -3.49 3.82
C ALA A 53 2.52 -4.20 3.56
N GLY A 54 2.18 -5.19 4.41
CA GLY A 54 0.89 -5.87 4.34
C GLY A 54 -0.28 -4.92 4.63
N PHE A 55 -0.15 -4.06 5.66
CA PHE A 55 -1.15 -3.04 5.97
C PHE A 55 -1.35 -2.05 4.82
N PHE A 56 -0.26 -1.53 4.25
CA PHE A 56 -0.30 -0.62 3.11
C PHE A 56 -1.04 -1.24 1.92
N LEU A 57 -0.70 -2.47 1.55
CA LEU A 57 -1.32 -3.15 0.42
C LEU A 57 -2.82 -3.37 0.66
N ALA A 58 -3.20 -3.82 1.85
CA ALA A 58 -4.61 -4.03 2.20
C ALA A 58 -5.44 -2.72 2.14
N ALA A 59 -4.88 -1.63 2.64
CA ALA A 59 -5.53 -0.32 2.61
C ALA A 59 -5.71 0.21 1.18
N VAL A 60 -4.66 0.13 0.34
CA VAL A 60 -4.71 0.57 -1.06
C VAL A 60 -5.72 -0.24 -1.87
N GLU A 61 -5.73 -1.57 -1.72
CA GLU A 61 -6.70 -2.43 -2.41
C GLU A 61 -8.15 -2.15 -1.96
N GLY A 62 -8.35 -1.94 -0.65
CA GLY A 62 -9.65 -1.54 -0.10
C GLY A 62 -10.13 -0.19 -0.63
N ALA A 63 -9.25 0.80 -0.65
CA ALA A 63 -9.55 2.12 -1.21
C ALA A 63 -9.85 2.04 -2.71
N PHE A 64 -9.15 1.19 -3.46
CA PHE A 64 -9.40 1.00 -4.89
C PHE A 64 -10.76 0.36 -5.17
N LEU A 65 -11.16 -0.60 -4.34
CA LEU A 65 -12.49 -1.18 -4.37
C LEU A 65 -13.56 -0.11 -4.07
N LEU A 66 -13.39 0.64 -2.98
CA LEU A 66 -14.34 1.68 -2.57
C LEU A 66 -14.46 2.80 -3.60
N ALA A 67 -13.35 3.28 -4.15
CA ALA A 67 -13.33 4.30 -5.19
C ALA A 67 -14.13 3.87 -6.43
N LYS A 68 -14.06 2.59 -6.79
CA LYS A 68 -14.85 2.03 -7.88
C LYS A 68 -16.33 1.92 -7.55
N THR A 69 -16.65 1.43 -6.35
CA THR A 69 -18.03 1.28 -5.88
C THR A 69 -18.73 2.63 -5.78
N GLN A 70 -18.05 3.65 -5.26
CA GLN A 70 -18.58 5.00 -5.05
C GLN A 70 -18.44 5.88 -6.30
N LYS A 71 -17.69 5.44 -7.31
CA LYS A 71 -17.29 6.23 -8.49
C LYS A 71 -16.60 7.54 -8.11
N ASP A 72 -15.81 7.49 -7.05
CA ASP A 72 -15.11 8.64 -6.50
C ASP A 72 -13.62 8.30 -6.30
N ILE A 73 -12.77 8.99 -7.04
CA ILE A 73 -11.31 8.80 -6.95
C ILE A 73 -10.72 9.46 -5.69
N GLN A 74 -11.45 10.38 -5.03
CA GLN A 74 -10.97 11.06 -3.82
C GLN A 74 -10.72 10.09 -2.68
N VAL A 75 -11.48 8.98 -2.62
CA VAL A 75 -11.27 7.89 -1.64
C VAL A 75 -9.83 7.36 -1.66
N MET A 76 -9.19 7.30 -2.83
CA MET A 76 -7.79 6.91 -2.94
C MET A 76 -6.85 7.95 -2.33
N ALA A 77 -7.08 9.24 -2.63
CA ALA A 77 -6.25 10.33 -2.13
C ALA A 77 -6.31 10.41 -0.60
N GLU A 78 -7.51 10.30 -0.02
CA GLU A 78 -7.72 10.26 1.43
C GLU A 78 -7.00 9.07 2.07
N CYS A 79 -7.12 7.87 1.48
CA CYS A 79 -6.41 6.69 1.97
C CYS A 79 -4.89 6.88 1.96
N PHE A 80 -4.33 7.49 0.91
CA PHE A 80 -2.89 7.75 0.84
C PHE A 80 -2.42 8.76 1.89
N GLU A 81 -3.19 9.82 2.14
CA GLU A 81 -2.86 10.79 3.18
C GLU A 81 -2.85 10.14 4.58
N GLU A 82 -3.86 9.32 4.89
CA GLU A 82 -3.92 8.59 6.16
C GLU A 82 -2.82 7.54 6.29
N LEU A 83 -2.49 6.83 5.20
CA LEU A 83 -1.35 5.90 5.17
C LEU A 83 -0.03 6.61 5.46
N ARG A 84 0.18 7.78 4.87
CA ARG A 84 1.38 8.60 5.10
C ARG A 84 1.47 9.04 6.56
N ALA A 85 0.37 9.56 7.12
CA ALA A 85 0.27 9.96 8.51
C ALA A 85 0.53 8.77 9.46
N CYS A 86 -0.10 7.63 9.20
CA CYS A 86 0.10 6.39 9.95
C CYS A 86 1.56 5.97 9.92
N LEU A 87 2.23 6.01 8.77
CA LEU A 87 3.64 5.63 8.64
C LEU A 87 4.61 6.61 9.33
N GLY A 88 4.13 7.77 9.80
CA GLY A 88 4.98 8.81 10.39
C GLY A 88 5.89 9.47 9.37
N LEU A 89 5.58 9.32 8.07
CA LEU A 89 6.29 9.97 6.99
C LEU A 89 5.82 11.43 6.95
N SER A 90 6.49 12.30 7.68
CA SER A 90 6.29 13.73 7.51
C SER A 90 6.65 14.12 6.07
N ALA A 91 5.91 15.07 5.49
CA ALA A 91 6.36 15.71 4.26
C ALA A 91 7.78 16.23 4.52
N SER A 92 8.77 15.80 3.72
CA SER A 92 10.11 16.40 3.78
C SER A 92 9.95 17.92 3.76
N PRO A 93 10.68 18.67 4.59
CA PRO A 93 10.74 20.10 4.42
C PRO A 93 11.21 20.33 2.99
N ARG A 94 10.37 20.96 2.16
CA ARG A 94 10.79 21.42 0.84
C ARG A 94 12.12 22.14 1.05
N LEU A 95 13.16 21.67 0.39
CA LEU A 95 14.45 22.34 0.35
C LEU A 95 14.14 23.82 0.09
N SER A 96 14.44 24.65 1.08
CA SER A 96 14.57 26.08 0.87
C SER A 96 15.65 26.21 -0.18
N SER A 97 15.23 26.43 -1.43
CA SER A 97 16.08 27.06 -2.43
C SER A 97 16.45 28.42 -1.85
N ARG A 98 17.59 28.46 -1.17
CA ARG A 98 18.43 29.64 -1.14
C ARG A 98 18.88 29.87 -2.58
N GLU A 99 18.55 31.06 -3.08
CA GLU A 99 19.28 31.96 -3.99
C GLU A 99 18.33 32.67 -4.94
#